data_AF-A0A7X2L136-F1
#
_entry.id   AF-A0A7X2L136-F1
#
_cell.length_a   1.000
_cell.length_b   1.000
_cell.length_c   1.000
_cell.angle_alpha   90.00
_cell.angle_beta   90.00
_cell.angle_gamma   90.00
#
_symmetry.space_group_name_H-M   'P 1'
#
loop_
_entity.id
_entity.type
_entity.pdbx_description
1 polymer ?
#
loop_
_entity_poly.entity_id
_entity_poly.type
_entity_poly.pdbx_seq_one_letter_code
_entity_poly.pdbx_strand_id
1 'polypeptide(L)' 'MRNRKGGFGENATEENGLACPVEFTLDVIGGKWKGVILFHLMEGTKRFNEFRRICPSITQRMLTLQLRELEEDGVVR' A
#
# COMPACT_ATOMS: atom_id res chain seq x y z
N MET A 1 9.60 7.30 4.72
CA MET A 1 9.70 7.00 3.28
C MET A 1 10.32 5.62 3.18
N ARG A 2 9.52 4.56 2.99
CA ARG A 2 10.10 3.29 2.55
C ARG A 2 10.52 3.57 1.11
N ASN A 3 11.82 3.60 0.87
CA ASN A 3 12.34 3.64 -0.48
C ASN A 3 11.89 2.32 -1.10
N ARG A 4 10.99 2.34 -2.10
CA ARG A 4 10.60 1.12 -2.83
C ARG A 4 11.79 0.49 -3.59
N LYS A 5 12.92 1.23 -3.64
CA LYS A 5 14.28 0.78 -4.01
C LYS A 5 14.90 -0.25 -3.05
N GLY A 6 14.09 -1.20 -2.61
CA GLY A 6 14.49 -2.32 -1.76
C GLY A 6 13.33 -3.27 -1.51
N GLY A 7 12.33 -3.28 -2.41
CA GLY A 7 11.27 -4.28 -2.37
C GLY A 7 11.86 -5.67 -2.63
N PHE A 8 11.14 -6.70 -2.18
CA PHE A 8 11.55 -8.11 -2.30
C PHE A 8 11.83 -8.57 -3.74
N GLY A 9 11.53 -7.75 -4.76
CA GLY A 9 11.81 -8.02 -6.17
C GLY A 9 13.09 -7.42 -6.77
N GLU A 10 13.99 -6.77 -6.01
CA GLU A 10 15.19 -6.14 -6.58
C GLU A 10 16.42 -7.04 -6.72
N ASN A 11 16.37 -8.30 -6.26
CA ASN A 11 17.44 -9.27 -6.51
C ASN A 11 17.13 -10.20 -7.70
N ALA A 12 16.63 -9.63 -8.80
CA ALA A 12 16.58 -10.33 -10.08
C ALA A 12 17.95 -10.27 -10.77
N THR A 13 18.94 -10.99 -10.22
CA THR A 13 20.03 -11.51 -11.06
C THR A 13 19.49 -12.71 -11.83
N GLU A 14 19.92 -12.80 -13.07
CA GLU A 14 19.36 -13.56 -14.19
C GLU A 14 19.17 -15.07 -13.94
N GLU A 15 18.40 -15.71 -14.85
CA GLU A 15 18.33 -17.15 -15.14
C GLU A 15 17.38 -18.08 -14.35
N ASN A 16 16.22 -17.57 -13.90
CA ASN A 16 14.90 -18.24 -13.96
C ASN A 16 13.82 -17.31 -13.39
N GLY A 17 13.31 -16.42 -14.25
CA GLY A 17 12.44 -15.30 -13.90
C GLY A 17 11.02 -15.69 -13.50
N LEU A 18 10.84 -16.18 -12.29
CA LEU A 18 9.53 -16.24 -11.64
C LEU A 18 9.48 -15.18 -10.54
N ALA A 19 9.09 -13.96 -10.91
CA ALA A 19 8.68 -12.97 -9.92
C ALA A 19 7.53 -13.59 -9.10
N CYS A 20 7.73 -13.75 -7.80
CA CYS A 20 6.74 -14.40 -6.95
C CYS A 20 5.50 -13.50 -6.87
N PRO A 21 4.32 -13.93 -7.36
CA PRO A 21 3.13 -13.08 -7.36
C PRO A 21 2.68 -12.73 -5.93
N VAL A 22 3.03 -13.58 -4.95
CA VAL A 22 2.79 -13.32 -3.53
C VAL A 22 3.64 -12.15 -3.04
N GLU A 23 4.93 -12.11 -3.40
CA GLU A 23 5.83 -11.00 -3.03
C GLU A 23 5.38 -9.69 -3.67
N PHE A 24 5.01 -9.72 -4.96
CA PHE A 24 4.47 -8.55 -5.64
C PHE A 24 3.20 -8.02 -4.94
N THR A 25 2.29 -8.92 -4.58
CA THR A 25 1.07 -8.55 -3.85
C THR A 25 1.41 -7.91 -2.50
N LEU A 26 2.34 -8.49 -1.74
CA LEU A 26 2.76 -7.96 -0.45
C LEU A 26 3.49 -6.60 -0.57
N ASP A 27 4.16 -6.32 -1.68
CA ASP A 27 4.74 -5.00 -1.94
C ASP A 27 3.65 -3.93 -2.16
N VAL A 28 2.60 -4.29 -2.91
CA VAL A 28 1.49 -3.37 -3.21
C VAL A 28 0.60 -3.12 -2.01
N ILE A 29 0.05 -4.17 -1.37
CA ILE A 29 -0.98 -4.03 -0.32
C ILE A 29 -0.46 -4.23 1.11
N GLY A 30 0.80 -4.63 1.26
CA GLY A 30 1.39 -4.91 2.57
C GLY A 30 1.70 -3.65 3.38
N GLY A 31 2.31 -3.89 4.55
CA GLY A 31 2.56 -2.84 5.54
C GLY A 31 1.40 -2.62 6.48
N LYS A 32 1.56 -1.67 7.41
CA LYS A 32 0.65 -1.50 8.55
C LYS A 32 -0.73 -0.94 8.15
N TRP A 33 -0.79 -0.11 7.11
CA TRP A 33 -1.94 0.77 6.89
C TRP A 33 -2.74 0.45 5.64
N LYS A 34 -2.11 0.02 4.54
CA LYS A 34 -2.79 -0.21 3.25
C LYS A 34 -3.95 -1.21 3.39
N GLY A 35 -3.75 -2.36 4.04
CA GLY A 35 -4.82 -3.33 4.28
C GLY A 35 -6.01 -2.76 5.07
N VAL A 36 -5.76 -1.93 6.09
CA VAL A 36 -6.83 -1.29 6.89
C VAL A 36 -7.60 -0.27 6.05
N ILE A 37 -6.89 0.54 5.26
CA ILE A 37 -7.51 1.52 4.36
C ILE A 37 -8.40 0.80 3.34
N LEU A 38 -7.88 -0.23 2.68
CA LEU A 38 -8.61 -1.01 1.69
C LEU A 38 -9.85 -1.68 2.28
N PHE A 39 -9.74 -2.29 3.46
CA PHE A 39 -10.87 -2.88 4.17
C PHE A 39 -12.02 -1.88 4.35
N HIS A 40 -11.74 -0.66 4.78
CA HIS A 40 -12.79 0.36 4.95
C HIS A 40 -13.31 0.94 3.63
N LEU A 41 -12.51 0.93 2.55
CA LEU A 41 -12.99 1.31 1.21
C LEU A 41 -13.94 0.27 0.61
N MET A 42 -13.83 -1.00 1.00
CA MET A 42 -14.77 -2.05 0.58
C MET A 42 -16.19 -1.79 1.09
N GLU A 43 -16.35 -1.09 2.21
CA GLU A 43 -17.66 -0.65 2.73
C GLU A 43 -18.24 0.56 1.98
N GLY A 44 -17.46 1.18 1.08
CA GLY A 44 -17.83 2.36 0.31
C GLY A 44 -16.81 3.49 0.44
N THR A 45 -16.99 4.52 -0.40
CA THR A 45 -16.11 5.69 -0.45
C THR A 45 -16.03 6.40 0.90
N LYS A 46 -14.81 6.64 1.39
CA LYS A 46 -14.55 7.39 2.62
C LYS A 46 -13.77 8.67 2.30
N ARG A 47 -14.11 9.78 2.94
CA ARG A 47 -13.29 11.01 2.87
C ARG A 47 -12.05 10.89 3.74
N PHE A 48 -11.03 11.68 3.41
CA PHE A 48 -9.75 11.71 4.14
C PHE A 48 -9.91 11.85 5.67
N ASN A 49 -10.81 12.73 6.13
CA ASN A 49 -11.04 12.94 7.56
C ASN A 49 -11.77 11.78 8.25
N GLU A 50 -12.49 10.95 7.50
CA GLU A 50 -13.15 9.76 8.04
C GLU A 50 -12.09 8.70 8.39
N PHE A 51 -11.08 8.50 7.54
CA PHE A 51 -9.94 7.64 7.85
C PHE A 51 -9.18 8.08 9.10
N ARG A 52 -9.06 9.39 9.34
CA ARG A 52 -8.43 9.90 10.57
C ARG A 52 -9.22 9.57 11.84
N ARG A 53 -10.54 9.39 11.74
CA ARG A 53 -11.38 8.96 12.87
C ARG A 53 -11.34 7.45 13.05
N ILE A 54 -11.34 6.70 11.95
CA ILE A 54 -11.28 5.24 11.95
C ILE A 54 -9.91 4.74 12.44
N CYS A 55 -8.82 5.39 12.03
CA CYS A 55 -7.45 5.04 12.36
C CYS A 55 -6.77 6.19 13.12
N PRO A 56 -7.10 6.47 14.39
CA PRO A 56 -6.61 7.66 15.10
C PRO A 56 -5.09 7.70 15.29
N SER A 57 -4.41 6.56 15.19
CA SER A 57 -2.94 6.45 15.31
C SER A 57 -2.19 6.69 13.99
N ILE A 58 -2.88 6.83 12.86
CA ILE A 58 -2.23 7.21 11.59
C ILE A 58 -2.05 8.74 11.56
N THR A 59 -0.83 9.18 11.26
CA THR A 59 -0.59 10.61 11.06
C THR A 59 -1.15 11.05 9.70
N GLN A 60 -1.51 12.33 9.57
CA GLN A 60 -2.00 12.89 8.31
C GLN A 60 -1.01 12.64 7.16
N ARG A 61 0.27 12.91 7.39
CA ARG A 61 1.34 12.67 6.41
C ARG A 61 1.42 11.21 5.99
N MET A 62 1.28 10.28 6.93
CA MET A 62 1.32 8.84 6.63
C MET A 62 0.09 8.42 5.83
N LEU A 63 -1.11 8.86 6.22
CA LEU A 63 -2.34 8.56 5.47
C LEU A 63 -2.25 9.06 4.02
N THR A 64 -1.80 10.30 3.81
CA THR A 64 -1.58 10.85 2.46
C THR A 64 -0.57 10.04 1.67
N LEU A 65 0.55 9.62 2.30
CA LEU A 65 1.55 8.79 1.63
C LEU A 65 0.97 7.45 1.19
N GLN A 66 0.25 6.76 2.08
CA GLN A 66 -0.31 5.44 1.78
C GLN A 66 -1.41 5.49 0.72
N LEU A 67 -2.27 6.52 0.74
CA LEU A 67 -3.27 6.72 -0.31
C LEU A 67 -2.62 6.99 -1.67
N ARG A 68 -1.61 7.87 -1.73
CA ARG A 68 -0.87 8.13 -2.99
C ARG A 68 -0.18 6.88 -3.54
N GLU A 69 0.47 6.10 -2.68
CA GLU A 69 1.07 4.83 -3.12
C GLU A 69 0.02 3.88 -3.71
N LEU A 70 -1.16 3.78 -3.09
CA LEU A 70 -2.26 2.95 -3.60
C LEU A 70 -2.88 3.52 -4.90
N GLU A 71 -2.92 4.84 -5.08
CA GLU A 71 -3.34 5.50 -6.33
C GLU A 71 -2.34 5.25 -7.46
N GLU A 72 -1.04 5.40 -7.17
CA GLU A 72 0.06 5.13 -8.11
C GLU A 72 0.07 3.65 -8.54
N ASP A 73 -0.25 2.73 -7.63
CA ASP A 73 -0.38 1.30 -7.90
C ASP A 73 -1.71 0.93 -8.59
N GLY A 74 -2.61 1.90 -8.81
CA GLY A 74 -3.91 1.71 -9.47
C GLY A 74 -4.95 0.94 -8.64
N VAL A 75 -4.74 0.80 -7.33
CA VAL A 75 -5.63 0.06 -6.42
C VAL A 75 -6.80 0.92 -5.96
N VAL A 76 -6.60 2.24 -5.81
CA VAL A 76 -7.63 3.20 -5.40
C VAL A 76 -7.64 4.42 -6.34
N ARG A 77 -8.70 5.23 -6.27
CA ARG A 77 -8.93 6.42 -7.11
C ARG A 77 -9.53 7.57 -6.32
#